data_AF-A0A6I0DYP2-F1
#
_entry.id   AF-A0A6I0DYP2-F1
#
_cell.length_a   1.000
_cell.length_b   1.000
_cell.length_c   1.000
_cell.angle_alpha   90.00
_cell.angle_beta   90.00
_cell.angle_gamma   90.00
#
_symmetry.space_group_name_H-M   'P 1'
#
loop_
_entity.id
_entity.type
_entity.pdbx_description
1 polymer ?
#
loop_
_entity_poly.entity_id
_entity_poly.type
_entity_poly.pdbx_seq_one_letter_code
_entity_poly.pdbx_strand_id
1 'polypeptide(L)'
;MKAYVFPGQGAQFVGMGKDLYENSPMAKEMFEKANQILGFRITDLMFAGTDEDLKQTKVTQPAIFLHSVILSKVLGNDFKPEMVAGHSLGEFSALVAAGAMSFEDGLKLVSARAMAMQKACEKEPSTMAAVLGIDDEKVEEICNSIDEIVVPANYNCPGQLVISGSIKGIDIACQKLTEAGAKRALKLAVGGAFHSPLMEPARQELEAAINATPFSKPVCPIYQNVDAKPTSDPEEIKKNLIAQLTAPVRWTQISKNMLADG
;
A
#
# COMPACT_ATOMS: atom_id res chain seq x y z
N MET A 1 10.82 12.99 -17.76
CA MET A 1 10.16 13.61 -16.62
C MET A 1 10.70 13.03 -15.31
N LYS A 2 10.34 13.58 -14.14
CA LYS A 2 10.65 12.99 -12.83
C LYS A 2 9.41 12.30 -12.24
N ALA A 3 9.45 10.97 -12.24
CA ALA A 3 8.52 10.12 -11.52
C ALA A 3 9.01 9.86 -10.08
N TYR A 4 8.13 10.04 -9.09
CA TYR A 4 8.40 9.64 -7.71
C TYR A 4 7.49 8.47 -7.34
N VAL A 5 8.10 7.37 -6.90
CA VAL A 5 7.38 6.18 -6.47
C VAL A 5 7.53 5.96 -4.98
N PHE A 6 6.43 5.60 -4.33
CA PHE A 6 6.35 5.46 -2.88
C PHE A 6 6.15 4.00 -2.49
N PRO A 7 7.00 3.44 -1.60
CA PRO A 7 6.93 2.03 -1.26
C PRO A 7 5.71 1.70 -0.39
N GLY A 8 5.27 0.45 -0.46
CA GLY A 8 4.26 -0.12 0.42
C GLY A 8 4.85 -0.88 1.60
N GLN A 9 3.99 -1.64 2.28
CA GLN A 9 4.38 -2.53 3.38
C GLN A 9 5.44 -3.56 2.94
N GLY A 10 6.44 -3.81 3.79
CA GLY A 10 7.61 -4.64 3.51
C GLY A 10 8.92 -3.84 3.38
N ALA A 11 8.83 -2.52 3.21
CA ALA A 11 9.99 -1.63 3.09
C ALA A 11 10.47 -1.03 4.44
N GLN A 12 9.79 -1.32 5.54
CA GLN A 12 10.15 -0.83 6.87
C GLN A 12 11.43 -1.49 7.39
N PHE A 13 12.22 -0.74 8.17
CA PHE A 13 13.41 -1.23 8.85
C PHE A 13 13.67 -0.42 10.12
N VAL A 14 14.28 -1.02 11.14
CA VAL A 14 14.65 -0.31 12.37
C VAL A 14 15.69 0.77 12.07
N GLY A 15 15.47 1.97 12.60
CA GLY A 15 16.29 3.15 12.35
C GLY A 15 15.74 4.05 11.24
N MET A 16 14.70 3.62 10.50
CA MET A 16 14.10 4.43 9.43
C MET A 16 13.68 5.82 9.92
N GLY A 17 14.09 6.86 9.21
CA GLY A 17 13.69 8.24 9.47
C GLY A 17 14.42 8.92 10.62
N LYS A 18 15.29 8.20 11.34
CA LYS A 18 16.10 8.76 12.43
C LYS A 18 17.02 9.88 11.94
N ASP A 19 17.71 9.66 10.82
CA ASP A 19 18.58 10.68 10.22
C ASP A 19 17.81 11.95 9.84
N LEU A 20 16.58 11.80 9.33
CA LEU A 20 15.70 12.94 9.04
C LEU A 20 15.33 13.68 10.33
N TYR A 21 14.91 12.93 11.36
CA TYR A 21 14.51 13.49 12.65
C TYR A 21 15.64 14.27 13.33
N GLU A 22 16.87 13.76 13.27
CA GLU A 22 18.03 14.37 13.93
C GLU A 22 18.58 15.58 13.16
N ASN A 23 18.52 15.56 11.82
CA ASN A 23 19.19 16.56 10.98
C ASN A 23 18.27 17.60 10.34
N SER A 24 16.94 17.45 10.45
CA SER A 24 15.97 18.43 9.91
C SER A 24 14.98 18.89 10.98
N PRO A 25 14.99 20.18 11.37
CA PRO A 25 14.01 20.73 12.32
C PRO A 25 12.56 20.53 11.87
N MET A 26 12.30 20.65 10.56
CA MET A 26 10.97 20.38 9.98
C MET A 26 10.57 18.92 10.13
N ALA A 27 11.48 17.99 9.83
CA ALA A 27 11.19 16.57 10.01
C ALA A 27 10.89 16.23 11.46
N LYS A 28 11.68 16.77 12.39
CA LYS A 28 11.48 16.62 13.83
C LYS A 28 10.08 17.09 14.25
N GLU A 29 9.67 18.27 13.83
CA GLU A 29 8.33 18.80 14.12
C GLU A 29 7.23 17.89 13.56
N MET A 30 7.35 17.44 12.32
CA MET A 30 6.38 16.55 11.68
C MET A 30 6.27 15.18 12.39
N PHE A 31 7.40 14.62 12.82
CA PHE A 31 7.41 13.37 13.59
C PHE A 31 6.79 13.55 14.98
N GLU A 32 7.06 14.64 15.69
CA GLU A 32 6.41 14.90 16.98
C GLU A 32 4.92 15.17 16.83
N LYS A 33 4.51 15.84 15.75
CA LYS A 33 3.09 15.99 15.40
C LYS A 33 2.44 14.64 15.11
N ALA A 34 3.14 13.74 14.43
CA ALA A 34 2.66 12.38 14.18
C ALA A 34 2.47 11.60 15.49
N ASN A 35 3.40 11.71 16.44
CA ASN A 35 3.26 11.11 17.77
C ASN A 35 1.98 11.58 18.47
N GLN A 36 1.66 12.88 18.38
CA GLN A 36 0.42 13.44 18.96
C GLN A 36 -0.84 12.91 18.25
N ILE A 37 -0.85 12.88 16.91
CA ILE A 37 -1.99 12.40 16.12
C ILE A 37 -2.29 10.93 16.39
N LEU A 38 -1.23 10.10 16.49
CA LEU A 38 -1.36 8.66 16.71
C LEU A 38 -1.65 8.33 18.18
N GLY A 39 -1.36 9.23 19.12
CA GLY A 39 -1.54 9.02 20.55
C GLY A 39 -0.48 8.10 21.18
N PHE A 40 0.58 7.75 20.44
CA PHE A 40 1.73 7.00 20.94
C PHE A 40 3.00 7.44 20.21
N ARG A 41 4.16 7.14 20.81
CA ARG A 41 5.46 7.50 20.26
C ARG A 41 5.90 6.53 19.16
N ILE A 42 5.40 6.73 17.95
CA ILE A 42 5.81 5.91 16.80
C ILE A 42 7.30 6.05 16.49
N THR A 43 7.89 7.21 16.77
CA THR A 43 9.34 7.45 16.63
C THR A 43 10.19 6.46 17.43
N ASP A 44 9.74 6.09 18.64
CA ASP A 44 10.50 5.19 19.49
C ASP A 44 10.58 3.79 18.85
N LEU A 45 9.48 3.35 18.23
CA LEU A 45 9.40 2.09 17.47
C LEU A 45 10.18 2.16 16.16
N MET A 46 10.06 3.27 15.41
CA MET A 46 10.77 3.47 14.15
C MET A 46 12.28 3.49 14.33
N PHE A 47 12.79 4.11 15.39
CA PHE A 47 14.22 4.38 15.56
C PHE A 47 14.94 3.30 16.36
N ALA A 48 14.28 2.71 17.35
CA ALA A 48 14.92 1.81 18.32
C ALA A 48 14.05 0.60 18.70
N GLY A 49 12.91 0.41 18.02
CA GLY A 49 12.08 -0.79 18.20
C GLY A 49 12.72 -2.05 17.62
N THR A 50 11.93 -3.10 17.52
CA THR A 50 12.32 -4.37 16.92
C THR A 50 11.67 -4.57 15.55
N ASP A 51 12.17 -5.53 14.77
CA ASP A 51 11.52 -5.94 13.53
C ASP A 51 10.09 -6.44 13.77
N GLU A 52 9.80 -7.06 14.92
CA GLU A 52 8.46 -7.49 15.29
C GLU A 52 7.53 -6.31 15.62
N ASP A 53 8.03 -5.26 16.26
CA ASP A 53 7.25 -4.03 16.47
C ASP A 53 6.85 -3.42 15.14
N LEU A 54 7.78 -3.36 14.19
CA LEU A 54 7.56 -2.84 12.84
C LEU A 54 6.76 -3.77 11.92
N LYS A 55 6.49 -5.01 12.32
CA LYS A 55 5.58 -5.94 11.61
C LYS A 55 4.12 -5.78 12.02
N GLN A 56 3.83 -5.13 13.15
CA GLN A 56 2.46 -4.85 13.54
C GLN A 56 1.84 -3.84 12.57
N THR A 57 0.78 -4.21 11.84
CA THR A 57 0.17 -3.38 10.78
C THR A 57 -0.11 -1.94 11.22
N LYS A 58 -0.58 -1.75 12.46
CA LYS A 58 -0.85 -0.44 13.09
C LYS A 58 0.39 0.47 13.23
N VAL A 59 1.58 -0.12 13.22
CA VAL A 59 2.88 0.56 13.25
C VAL A 59 3.48 0.63 11.85
N THR A 60 3.47 -0.49 11.12
CA THR A 60 4.11 -0.60 9.80
C THR A 60 3.57 0.45 8.83
N GLN A 61 2.25 0.60 8.75
CA GLN A 61 1.66 1.51 7.77
C GLN A 61 1.96 2.98 8.08
N PRO A 62 1.71 3.49 9.30
CA PRO A 62 2.09 4.86 9.61
C PRO A 62 3.60 5.09 9.52
N ALA A 63 4.45 4.14 9.92
CA ALA A 63 5.90 4.31 9.85
C ALA A 63 6.39 4.59 8.42
N ILE A 64 6.00 3.74 7.46
CA ILE A 64 6.39 3.88 6.04
C ILE A 64 5.82 5.17 5.45
N PHE A 65 4.58 5.50 5.81
CA PHE A 65 3.94 6.74 5.40
C PHE A 65 4.71 7.96 5.88
N LEU A 66 5.05 8.01 7.17
CA LEU A 66 5.77 9.13 7.79
C LEU A 66 7.13 9.32 7.15
N HIS A 67 7.91 8.25 7.01
CA HIS A 67 9.21 8.30 6.36
C HIS A 67 9.12 8.89 4.96
N SER A 68 8.21 8.36 4.15
CA SER A 68 8.00 8.74 2.75
C SER A 68 7.59 10.19 2.59
N VAL A 69 6.56 10.61 3.35
CA VAL A 69 6.02 11.97 3.24
C VAL A 69 6.98 12.99 3.81
N ILE A 70 7.57 12.74 4.98
CA ILE A 70 8.51 13.68 5.60
C ILE A 70 9.73 13.88 4.70
N LEU A 71 10.27 12.80 4.12
CA LEU A 71 11.34 12.93 3.13
C LEU A 71 10.93 13.83 1.95
N SER A 72 9.73 13.65 1.39
CA SER A 72 9.24 14.52 0.31
C SER A 72 9.15 16.00 0.72
N LYS A 73 8.79 16.30 1.97
CA LYS A 73 8.72 17.69 2.47
C LYS A 73 10.10 18.28 2.75
N VAL A 74 11.04 17.48 3.28
CA VAL A 74 12.42 17.90 3.54
C VAL A 74 13.16 18.22 2.25
N LEU A 75 12.89 17.49 1.16
CA LEU A 75 13.42 17.81 -0.16
C LEU A 75 12.97 19.18 -0.68
N GLY A 76 11.85 19.73 -0.17
CA GLY A 76 11.37 21.08 -0.47
C GLY A 76 11.31 21.36 -1.97
N ASN A 77 12.06 22.37 -2.42
CA ASN A 77 12.10 22.76 -3.83
C ASN A 77 12.74 21.71 -4.75
N ASP A 78 13.48 20.72 -4.23
CA ASP A 78 14.05 19.65 -5.07
C ASP A 78 13.02 18.55 -5.36
N PHE A 79 11.93 18.49 -4.58
CA PHE A 79 10.79 17.62 -4.86
C PHE A 79 9.88 18.26 -5.90
N LYS A 80 10.16 17.97 -7.18
CA LYS A 80 9.38 18.46 -8.33
C LYS A 80 8.83 17.27 -9.13
N PRO A 81 7.79 16.58 -8.62
CA PRO A 81 7.21 15.45 -9.32
C PRO A 81 6.43 15.91 -10.56
N GLU A 82 6.62 15.21 -11.66
CA GLU A 82 5.78 15.31 -12.85
C GLU A 82 4.79 14.14 -12.91
N MET A 83 5.08 13.06 -12.17
CA MET A 83 4.21 11.91 -11.96
C MET A 83 4.48 11.33 -10.57
N VAL A 84 3.44 10.82 -9.91
CA VAL A 84 3.61 10.02 -8.70
C VAL A 84 2.80 8.72 -8.75
N ALA A 85 3.31 7.70 -8.09
CA ALA A 85 2.59 6.47 -7.82
C ALA A 85 3.03 5.90 -6.49
N GLY A 86 2.21 5.07 -5.86
CA GLY A 86 2.65 4.36 -4.66
C GLY A 86 2.04 2.98 -4.58
N HIS A 87 2.83 2.02 -4.08
CA HIS A 87 2.41 0.63 -4.02
C HIS A 87 1.52 0.40 -2.80
N SER A 88 0.24 0.10 -3.01
CA SER A 88 -0.74 -0.11 -1.93
C SER A 88 -0.76 1.06 -0.92
N LEU A 89 -0.22 0.87 0.28
CA LEU A 89 0.00 1.92 1.29
C LEU A 89 0.70 3.16 0.71
N GLY A 90 1.69 2.95 -0.16
CA GLY A 90 2.46 4.06 -0.75
C GLY A 90 1.57 5.05 -1.52
N GLU A 91 0.38 4.65 -1.98
CA GLU A 91 -0.55 5.55 -2.65
C GLU A 91 -0.97 6.71 -1.74
N PHE A 92 -1.14 6.47 -0.43
CA PHE A 92 -1.43 7.52 0.55
C PHE A 92 -0.25 8.49 0.68
N SER A 93 0.98 7.99 0.66
CA SER A 93 2.18 8.84 0.66
C SER A 93 2.28 9.67 -0.62
N ALA A 94 1.98 9.07 -1.78
CA ALA A 94 1.95 9.75 -3.07
C ALA A 94 0.92 10.88 -3.08
N LEU A 95 -0.28 10.61 -2.57
CA LEU A 95 -1.37 11.59 -2.44
C LEU A 95 -0.96 12.80 -1.61
N VAL A 96 -0.37 12.59 -0.43
CA VAL A 96 0.09 13.69 0.44
C VAL A 96 1.29 14.43 -0.14
N ALA A 97 2.24 13.70 -0.73
CA ALA A 97 3.43 14.29 -1.32
C ALA A 97 3.04 15.19 -2.51
N ALA A 98 2.09 14.77 -3.34
CA ALA A 98 1.56 15.54 -4.46
C ALA A 98 0.50 16.60 -4.06
N GLY A 99 0.19 16.74 -2.77
CA GLY A 99 -0.73 17.77 -2.27
C GLY A 99 -2.22 17.48 -2.47
N ALA A 100 -2.60 16.24 -2.77
CA ALA A 100 -4.00 15.83 -2.86
C ALA A 100 -4.72 15.81 -1.50
N MET A 101 -3.97 15.66 -0.41
CA MET A 101 -4.48 15.67 0.96
C MET A 101 -3.42 16.21 1.93
N SER A 102 -3.85 16.70 3.09
CA SER A 102 -2.96 17.18 4.14
C SER A 102 -2.14 16.03 4.77
N PHE A 103 -1.04 16.36 5.44
CA PHE A 103 -0.23 15.37 6.16
C PHE A 103 -1.04 14.71 7.29
N GLU A 104 -1.80 15.51 8.01
CA GLU A 104 -2.59 15.10 9.16
C GLU A 104 -3.74 14.20 8.76
N ASP A 105 -4.46 14.55 7.69
CA ASP A 105 -5.55 13.71 7.19
C ASP A 105 -5.01 12.43 6.57
N GLY A 106 -3.90 12.50 5.83
CA GLY A 106 -3.21 11.32 5.32
C GLY A 106 -2.79 10.36 6.43
N LEU A 107 -2.20 10.87 7.52
CA LEU A 107 -1.78 10.04 8.65
C LEU A 107 -2.98 9.41 9.37
N LYS A 108 -4.07 10.17 9.58
CA LYS A 108 -5.31 9.66 10.17
C LYS A 108 -5.93 8.56 9.29
N LEU A 109 -5.98 8.75 7.98
CA LEU A 109 -6.47 7.74 7.04
C LEU A 109 -5.61 6.48 7.05
N VAL A 110 -4.28 6.62 7.05
CA VAL A 110 -3.37 5.47 7.12
C VAL A 110 -3.53 4.71 8.43
N SER A 111 -3.68 5.41 9.56
CA SER A 111 -3.97 4.78 10.85
C SER A 111 -5.31 4.05 10.84
N ALA A 112 -6.38 4.69 10.34
CA ALA A 112 -7.70 4.08 10.20
C ALA A 112 -7.67 2.84 9.29
N ARG A 113 -6.99 2.92 8.15
CA ARG A 113 -6.77 1.81 7.22
C ARG A 113 -6.08 0.64 7.91
N ALA A 114 -4.99 0.89 8.63
CA ALA A 114 -4.24 -0.14 9.32
C ALA A 114 -5.10 -0.88 10.36
N MET A 115 -5.90 -0.14 11.14
CA MET A 115 -6.80 -0.71 12.14
C MET A 115 -7.95 -1.51 11.50
N ALA A 116 -8.56 -0.98 10.45
CA ALA A 116 -9.64 -1.64 9.72
C ALA A 116 -9.18 -2.95 9.07
N MET A 117 -8.00 -2.93 8.43
CA MET A 117 -7.38 -4.14 7.87
C MET A 117 -7.06 -5.17 8.95
N GLN A 118 -6.46 -4.75 10.06
CA GLN A 118 -6.15 -5.64 11.19
C GLN A 118 -7.42 -6.31 11.73
N LYS A 119 -8.50 -5.55 11.92
CA LYS A 119 -9.79 -6.05 12.40
C LYS A 119 -10.42 -7.05 11.41
N ALA A 120 -10.31 -6.81 10.10
CA ALA A 120 -10.79 -7.75 9.09
C ALA A 120 -10.02 -9.08 9.15
N CYS A 121 -8.69 -9.02 9.30
CA CYS A 121 -7.85 -10.20 9.47
C CYS A 121 -8.17 -11.01 10.73
N GLU A 122 -8.43 -10.34 11.85
CA GLU A 122 -8.80 -10.97 13.12
C GLU A 122 -10.19 -11.63 13.06
N LYS A 123 -11.10 -11.05 12.28
CA LYS A 123 -12.46 -11.59 12.07
C LYS A 123 -12.45 -12.84 11.20
N GLU A 124 -11.63 -12.87 10.16
CA GLU A 124 -11.59 -13.97 9.19
C GLU A 124 -10.15 -14.35 8.82
N PRO A 125 -9.62 -15.45 9.41
CA PRO A 125 -8.29 -15.95 9.11
C PRO A 125 -8.08 -16.20 7.61
N SER A 126 -7.10 -15.50 7.05
CA SER A 126 -6.84 -15.48 5.60
C SER A 126 -5.36 -15.23 5.33
N THR A 127 -4.90 -15.35 4.09
CA THR A 127 -3.47 -15.23 3.79
C THR A 127 -3.19 -14.80 2.34
N MET A 128 -1.90 -14.71 2.00
CA MET A 128 -1.41 -14.39 0.67
C MET A 128 -0.29 -15.35 0.28
N ALA A 129 -0.04 -15.51 -1.03
CA ALA A 129 1.10 -16.26 -1.55
C ALA A 129 1.77 -15.53 -2.71
N ALA A 130 3.10 -15.54 -2.75
CA ALA A 130 3.88 -15.09 -3.89
C ALA A 130 3.92 -16.18 -4.97
N VAL A 131 3.72 -15.79 -6.22
CA VAL A 131 3.70 -16.66 -7.40
C VAL A 131 4.75 -16.15 -8.38
N LEU A 132 5.69 -17.01 -8.77
CA LEU A 132 6.85 -16.66 -9.58
C LEU A 132 6.98 -17.54 -10.82
N GLY A 133 7.37 -16.92 -11.94
CA GLY A 133 7.75 -17.61 -13.17
C GLY A 133 6.58 -18.20 -13.96
N ILE A 134 5.42 -17.55 -13.93
CA ILE A 134 4.24 -17.95 -14.70
C ILE A 134 3.49 -16.68 -15.14
N ASP A 135 2.81 -16.76 -16.29
CA ASP A 135 2.09 -15.63 -16.88
C ASP A 135 0.85 -15.23 -16.08
N ASP A 136 0.56 -13.93 -16.04
CA ASP A 136 -0.55 -13.33 -15.30
C ASP A 136 -1.89 -14.00 -15.66
N GLU A 137 -2.15 -14.24 -16.95
CA GLU A 137 -3.38 -14.84 -17.45
C GLU A 137 -3.59 -16.27 -16.93
N LYS A 138 -2.51 -17.04 -16.80
CA LYS A 138 -2.59 -18.41 -16.26
C LYS A 138 -2.84 -18.39 -14.74
N VAL A 139 -2.30 -17.40 -14.02
CA VAL A 139 -2.62 -17.20 -12.60
C VAL A 139 -4.11 -16.87 -12.42
N GLU A 140 -4.64 -15.96 -13.23
CA GLU A 140 -6.05 -15.58 -13.25
C GLU A 140 -6.96 -16.78 -13.56
N GLU A 141 -6.65 -17.55 -14.61
CA GLU A 141 -7.38 -18.77 -14.99
C GLU A 141 -7.46 -19.76 -13.82
N ILE A 142 -6.33 -20.02 -13.16
CA ILE A 142 -6.27 -20.96 -12.05
C ILE A 142 -7.06 -20.45 -10.85
N CYS A 143 -6.92 -19.17 -10.46
CA CYS A 143 -7.68 -18.59 -9.36
C CYS A 143 -9.19 -18.70 -9.62
N ASN A 144 -9.63 -18.38 -10.83
CA ASN A 144 -11.05 -18.45 -11.22
C ASN A 144 -11.61 -19.88 -11.28
N SER A 145 -10.75 -20.90 -11.37
CA SER A 145 -11.14 -22.32 -11.38
C SER A 145 -11.38 -22.91 -9.99
N ILE A 146 -11.10 -22.15 -8.92
CA ILE A 146 -11.14 -22.63 -7.53
C ILE A 146 -12.42 -22.17 -6.86
N ASP A 147 -13.16 -23.10 -6.26
CA ASP A 147 -14.38 -22.84 -5.49
C ASP A 147 -14.05 -22.42 -4.04
N GLU A 148 -13.20 -21.39 -3.91
CA GLU A 148 -12.79 -20.71 -2.68
C GLU A 148 -12.43 -19.26 -3.03
N ILE A 149 -12.40 -18.37 -2.04
CA ILE A 149 -11.94 -17.00 -2.28
C ILE A 149 -10.42 -17.03 -2.49
N VAL A 150 -9.96 -16.82 -3.72
CA VAL A 150 -8.55 -16.60 -4.06
C VAL A 150 -8.48 -15.75 -5.33
N VAL A 151 -7.74 -14.66 -5.28
CA VAL A 151 -7.62 -13.70 -6.40
C VAL A 151 -6.19 -13.20 -6.56
N PRO A 152 -5.78 -12.77 -7.77
CA PRO A 152 -4.57 -11.97 -7.93
C PRO A 152 -4.72 -10.64 -7.18
N ALA A 153 -3.78 -10.38 -6.28
CA ALA A 153 -3.78 -9.27 -5.35
C ALA A 153 -2.78 -8.18 -5.76
N ASN A 154 -1.63 -8.58 -6.31
CA ASN A 154 -0.58 -7.67 -6.75
C ASN A 154 0.07 -8.18 -8.04
N TYR A 155 0.15 -7.31 -9.05
CA TYR A 155 0.88 -7.53 -10.30
C TYR A 155 2.20 -6.74 -10.24
N ASN A 156 3.22 -7.28 -9.58
CA ASN A 156 4.40 -6.51 -9.19
C ASN A 156 5.39 -6.28 -10.34
N CYS A 157 5.69 -7.33 -11.08
CA CYS A 157 6.44 -7.26 -12.34
C CYS A 157 6.13 -8.51 -13.18
N PRO A 158 6.50 -8.55 -14.48
CA PRO A 158 6.26 -9.71 -15.33
C PRO A 158 6.77 -11.01 -14.70
N GLY A 159 5.89 -11.98 -14.51
CA GLY A 159 6.20 -13.26 -13.88
C GLY A 159 6.35 -13.21 -12.35
N GLN A 160 5.95 -12.13 -11.68
CA GLN A 160 5.89 -12.04 -10.22
C GLN A 160 4.57 -11.41 -9.76
N LEU A 161 3.68 -12.26 -9.26
CA LEU A 161 2.41 -11.86 -8.68
C LEU A 161 2.33 -12.23 -7.20
N VAL A 162 1.34 -11.66 -6.54
CA VAL A 162 0.85 -12.16 -5.26
C VAL A 162 -0.63 -12.47 -5.42
N ILE A 163 -1.06 -13.63 -4.92
CA ILE A 163 -2.46 -14.00 -4.77
C ILE A 163 -2.86 -13.86 -3.31
N SER A 164 -4.13 -13.55 -3.04
CA SER A 164 -4.68 -13.42 -1.69
C SER A 164 -6.07 -14.03 -1.60
N GLY A 165 -6.40 -14.61 -0.44
CA GLY A 165 -7.65 -15.33 -0.27
C GLY A 165 -7.79 -16.09 1.04
N SER A 166 -8.78 -16.98 1.10
CA SER A 166 -8.94 -17.95 2.18
C SER A 166 -7.69 -18.84 2.25
N ILE A 167 -7.34 -19.33 3.44
CA ILE A 167 -6.17 -20.20 3.62
C ILE A 167 -6.28 -21.43 2.70
N LYS A 168 -7.48 -22.02 2.62
CA LYS A 168 -7.76 -23.16 1.75
C LYS A 168 -7.66 -22.80 0.27
N GLY A 169 -8.19 -21.66 -0.16
CA GLY A 169 -8.09 -21.19 -1.55
C GLY A 169 -6.64 -20.97 -1.96
N ILE A 170 -5.82 -20.38 -1.08
CA ILE A 170 -4.39 -20.19 -1.30
C ILE A 170 -3.64 -21.52 -1.39
N ASP A 171 -3.92 -22.48 -0.51
CA ASP A 171 -3.28 -23.80 -0.53
C ASP A 171 -3.58 -24.54 -1.84
N ILE A 172 -4.84 -24.54 -2.28
CA ILE A 172 -5.26 -25.15 -3.56
C ILE A 172 -4.59 -24.42 -4.75
N ALA A 173 -4.57 -23.09 -4.72
CA ALA A 173 -3.96 -22.29 -5.79
C ALA A 173 -2.46 -22.56 -5.90
N CYS A 174 -1.74 -22.61 -4.77
CA CYS A 174 -0.29 -22.87 -4.77
C CYS A 174 0.04 -24.23 -5.38
N GLN A 175 -0.75 -25.26 -5.06
CA GLN A 175 -0.60 -26.58 -5.67
C GLN A 175 -0.83 -26.53 -7.18
N LYS A 176 -1.99 -26.02 -7.62
CA LYS A 176 -2.35 -25.95 -9.05
C LYS A 176 -1.37 -25.11 -9.87
N LEU A 177 -0.88 -24.00 -9.31
CA LEU A 177 0.11 -23.14 -9.96
C LEU A 177 1.45 -23.85 -10.13
N THR A 178 1.88 -24.60 -9.12
CA THR A 178 3.12 -25.40 -9.19
C THR A 178 2.99 -26.49 -10.25
N GLU A 179 1.86 -27.21 -10.29
CA GLU A 179 1.56 -28.22 -11.32
C GLU A 179 1.48 -27.60 -12.72
N ALA A 180 1.01 -26.36 -12.84
CA ALA A 180 0.94 -25.61 -14.09
C ALA A 180 2.27 -24.97 -14.53
N GLY A 181 3.36 -25.21 -13.81
CA GLY A 181 4.71 -24.79 -14.20
C GLY A 181 5.21 -23.50 -13.55
N ALA A 182 4.54 -22.97 -12.53
CA ALA A 182 5.09 -21.87 -11.74
C ALA A 182 6.41 -22.30 -11.09
N LYS A 183 7.44 -21.46 -11.21
CA LYS A 183 8.75 -21.71 -10.60
C LYS A 183 8.64 -21.83 -9.08
N ARG A 184 7.81 -21.00 -8.45
CA ARG A 184 7.51 -21.01 -7.01
C ARG A 184 6.08 -20.50 -6.77
N ALA A 185 5.36 -21.13 -5.85
CA ALA A 185 4.14 -20.60 -5.24
C ALA A 185 4.25 -20.77 -3.71
N LEU A 186 4.33 -19.67 -2.97
CA LEU A 186 4.74 -19.70 -1.55
C LEU A 186 3.91 -18.75 -0.70
N LYS A 187 3.32 -19.28 0.38
CA LYS A 187 2.62 -18.48 1.39
C LYS A 187 3.55 -17.43 2.01
N LEU A 188 3.02 -16.23 2.16
CA LEU A 188 3.69 -15.10 2.77
C LEU A 188 3.40 -15.05 4.27
N ALA A 189 4.37 -14.58 5.05
CA ALA A 189 4.20 -14.32 6.47
C ALA A 189 3.45 -13.00 6.69
N VAL A 190 2.15 -12.98 6.36
CA VAL A 190 1.27 -11.81 6.45
C VAL A 190 -0.01 -12.17 7.22
N GLY A 191 -0.59 -11.15 7.86
CA GLY A 191 -1.74 -11.34 8.75
C GLY A 191 -3.09 -11.56 8.06
N GLY A 192 -3.21 -11.37 6.74
CA GLY A 192 -4.48 -11.58 6.04
C GLY A 192 -4.42 -11.42 4.53
N ALA A 193 -5.57 -11.61 3.87
CA ALA A 193 -5.74 -11.57 2.43
C ALA A 193 -5.98 -10.14 1.89
N PHE A 194 -4.95 -9.30 1.89
CA PHE A 194 -5.06 -7.94 1.38
C PHE A 194 -5.39 -7.89 -0.11
N HIS A 195 -6.08 -6.84 -0.57
CA HIS A 195 -6.47 -6.68 -1.98
C HIS A 195 -7.37 -7.82 -2.49
N SER A 196 -8.30 -8.28 -1.65
CA SER A 196 -9.25 -9.36 -1.95
C SER A 196 -10.66 -9.03 -1.44
N PRO A 197 -11.69 -9.79 -1.84
CA PRO A 197 -13.04 -9.66 -1.28
C PRO A 197 -13.11 -9.78 0.25
N LEU A 198 -12.16 -10.49 0.89
CA LEU A 198 -12.10 -10.63 2.35
C LEU A 198 -11.79 -9.32 3.08
N MET A 199 -11.34 -8.29 2.36
CA MET A 199 -11.11 -6.95 2.92
C MET A 199 -12.35 -6.03 2.82
N GLU A 200 -13.50 -6.52 2.36
CA GLU A 200 -14.73 -5.70 2.27
C GLU A 200 -15.12 -5.02 3.59
N PRO A 201 -15.03 -5.68 4.78
CA PRO A 201 -15.28 -5.00 6.04
C PRO A 201 -14.33 -3.82 6.30
N ALA A 202 -13.05 -3.97 5.95
CA ALA A 202 -12.06 -2.91 6.08
C ALA A 202 -12.30 -1.78 5.08
N ARG A 203 -12.73 -2.12 3.85
CA ARG A 203 -13.09 -1.17 2.80
C ARG A 203 -14.23 -0.26 3.24
N GLN A 204 -15.29 -0.82 3.85
CA GLN A 204 -16.44 -0.06 4.34
C GLN A 204 -16.08 0.92 5.46
N GLU A 205 -15.26 0.48 6.43
CA GLU A 205 -14.78 1.37 7.50
C GLU A 205 -13.89 2.50 6.94
N LEU A 206 -13.00 2.17 6.01
CA LEU A 206 -12.12 3.15 5.38
C LEU A 206 -12.87 4.12 4.46
N GLU A 207 -13.91 3.66 3.75
CA GLU A 207 -14.75 4.49 2.90
C GLU A 207 -15.37 5.66 3.66
N ALA A 208 -15.89 5.42 4.86
CA ALA A 208 -16.44 6.48 5.71
C ALA A 208 -15.37 7.53 6.05
N ALA A 209 -14.15 7.09 6.38
CA ALA A 209 -13.03 7.99 6.70
C ALA A 209 -12.58 8.78 5.46
N ILE A 210 -12.42 8.13 4.31
CA ILE A 210 -12.07 8.78 3.04
C ILE A 210 -13.14 9.80 2.65
N ASN A 211 -14.42 9.49 2.86
CA ASN A 211 -15.52 10.40 2.55
C ASN A 211 -15.50 11.68 3.39
N ALA A 212 -15.02 11.60 4.63
CA ALA A 212 -14.88 12.74 5.53
C ALA A 212 -13.58 13.55 5.32
N THR A 213 -12.62 13.03 4.57
CA THR A 213 -11.35 13.71 4.30
C THR A 213 -11.47 14.69 3.12
N PRO A 214 -10.98 15.94 3.25
CA PRO A 214 -10.87 16.86 2.12
C PRO A 214 -9.81 16.40 1.11
N PHE A 215 -10.17 16.37 -0.17
CA PHE A 215 -9.23 16.14 -1.28
C PHE A 215 -9.07 17.42 -2.10
N SER A 216 -7.84 17.67 -2.53
CA SER A 216 -7.45 18.78 -3.39
C SER A 216 -6.89 18.25 -4.71
N LYS A 217 -6.88 19.09 -5.75
CA LYS A 217 -6.23 18.75 -7.01
C LYS A 217 -4.72 18.62 -6.76
N PRO A 218 -4.09 17.47 -7.07
CA PRO A 218 -2.65 17.30 -6.90
C PRO A 218 -1.86 18.14 -7.90
N VAL A 219 -0.59 18.40 -7.57
CA VAL A 219 0.34 19.18 -8.41
C VAL A 219 0.75 18.47 -9.71
N CYS A 220 0.56 17.15 -9.77
CA CYS A 220 0.83 16.31 -10.94
C CYS A 220 -0.13 15.09 -10.94
N PRO A 221 -0.24 14.35 -12.05
CA PRO A 221 -1.02 13.12 -12.10
C PRO A 221 -0.52 12.06 -11.12
N ILE A 222 -1.49 11.38 -10.50
CA ILE A 222 -1.29 10.24 -9.60
C ILE A 222 -1.76 8.99 -10.33
N TYR A 223 -0.90 7.98 -10.42
CA TYR A 223 -1.24 6.68 -10.98
C TYR A 223 -1.74 5.77 -9.87
N GLN A 224 -3.00 5.37 -9.95
CA GLN A 224 -3.66 4.64 -8.87
C GLN A 224 -3.64 3.13 -9.07
N ASN A 225 -3.60 2.40 -7.96
CA ASN A 225 -3.40 0.95 -7.97
C ASN A 225 -4.51 0.17 -8.70
N VAL A 226 -5.75 0.69 -8.65
CA VAL A 226 -6.96 -0.01 -9.11
C VAL A 226 -7.05 -0.12 -10.63
N ASP A 227 -6.85 0.99 -11.34
CA ASP A 227 -7.00 1.09 -12.79
C ASP A 227 -5.67 1.31 -13.54
N ALA A 228 -4.59 1.57 -12.80
CA ALA A 228 -3.26 1.91 -13.28
C ALA A 228 -3.18 3.20 -14.11
N LYS A 229 -4.21 4.06 -14.08
CA LYS A 229 -4.29 5.25 -14.92
C LYS A 229 -3.87 6.51 -14.16
N PRO A 230 -3.31 7.50 -14.88
CA PRO A 230 -3.07 8.81 -14.30
C PRO A 230 -4.38 9.56 -14.09
N THR A 231 -4.52 10.20 -12.93
CA THR A 231 -5.60 11.16 -12.69
C THR A 231 -5.11 12.33 -11.84
N SER A 232 -5.73 13.50 -12.04
CA SER A 232 -5.63 14.65 -11.14
C SER A 232 -7.01 15.13 -10.68
N ASP A 233 -8.06 14.34 -10.93
CA ASP A 233 -9.41 14.62 -10.48
C ASP A 233 -9.58 14.08 -9.04
N PRO A 234 -9.81 14.96 -8.05
CA PRO A 234 -10.04 14.54 -6.66
C PRO A 234 -11.15 13.50 -6.49
N GLU A 235 -12.21 13.55 -7.28
CA GLU A 235 -13.33 12.61 -7.14
C GLU A 235 -12.98 11.22 -7.67
N GLU A 236 -12.29 11.13 -8.81
CA GLU A 236 -11.80 9.84 -9.33
C GLU A 236 -10.72 9.27 -8.40
N ILE A 237 -9.84 10.13 -7.87
CA ILE A 237 -8.85 9.75 -6.85
C ILE A 237 -9.53 9.07 -5.66
N LYS A 238 -10.55 9.73 -5.11
CA LYS A 238 -11.29 9.29 -3.95
C LYS A 238 -12.00 7.96 -4.19
N LYS A 239 -12.69 7.84 -5.33
CA LYS A 239 -13.38 6.62 -5.76
C LYS A 239 -12.41 5.43 -5.88
N ASN A 240 -11.27 5.63 -6.52
CA ASN A 240 -10.26 4.58 -6.67
C ASN A 240 -9.61 4.21 -5.32
N LEU A 241 -9.38 5.18 -4.44
CA LEU A 241 -8.82 4.92 -3.11
C LEU A 241 -9.77 4.09 -2.24
N ILE A 242 -11.08 4.31 -2.36
CA ILE A 242 -12.12 3.49 -1.69
C ILE A 242 -12.08 2.05 -2.20
N ALA A 243 -11.92 1.83 -3.50
CA ALA A 243 -11.88 0.50 -4.08
C ALA A 243 -10.57 -0.27 -3.81
N GLN A 244 -9.49 0.43 -3.41
CA GLN A 244 -8.12 -0.09 -3.36
C GLN A 244 -7.97 -1.37 -2.52
N LEU A 245 -8.63 -1.46 -1.36
CA LEU A 245 -8.46 -2.60 -0.44
C LEU A 245 -9.05 -3.91 -0.95
N THR A 246 -9.97 -3.86 -1.90
CA THR A 246 -10.65 -5.01 -2.48
C THR A 246 -10.31 -5.22 -3.96
N ALA A 247 -9.41 -4.39 -4.50
CA ALA A 247 -8.97 -4.42 -5.89
C ALA A 247 -7.46 -4.72 -5.97
N PRO A 248 -6.99 -5.31 -7.07
CA PRO A 248 -5.58 -5.62 -7.24
C PRO A 248 -4.72 -4.37 -7.34
N VAL A 249 -3.47 -4.49 -6.89
CA VAL A 249 -2.40 -3.51 -7.14
C VAL A 249 -1.76 -3.78 -8.49
N ARG A 250 -2.07 -2.93 -9.48
CA ARG A 250 -1.60 -3.05 -10.87
C ARG A 250 -0.25 -2.38 -11.10
N TRP A 251 0.77 -2.72 -10.29
CA TRP A 251 2.07 -2.02 -10.28
C TRP A 251 2.83 -2.12 -11.61
N THR A 252 2.74 -3.28 -12.28
CA THR A 252 3.33 -3.49 -13.61
C THR A 252 2.71 -2.55 -14.64
N GLN A 253 1.38 -2.42 -14.63
CA GLN A 253 0.67 -1.54 -15.54
C GLN A 253 0.93 -0.06 -15.21
N ILE A 254 0.98 0.31 -13.93
CA ILE A 254 1.38 1.65 -13.49
C ILE A 254 2.76 1.99 -14.06
N SER A 255 3.74 1.11 -13.88
CA SER A 255 5.12 1.34 -14.35
C SER A 255 5.17 1.50 -15.87
N LYS A 256 4.42 0.68 -16.61
CA LYS A 256 4.32 0.80 -18.08
C LYS A 256 3.67 2.10 -18.52
N ASN A 257 2.59 2.51 -17.87
CA ASN A 257 1.86 3.74 -18.21
C ASN A 257 2.69 4.99 -17.88
N MET A 258 3.35 5.03 -16.73
CA MET A 258 4.27 6.12 -16.39
C MET A 258 5.39 6.25 -17.45
N LEU A 259 5.99 5.14 -17.87
CA LEU A 259 7.01 5.15 -18.93
C LEU A 259 6.46 5.60 -20.30
N ALA A 260 5.22 5.24 -20.64
CA ALA A 260 4.58 5.63 -21.88
C ALA A 260 4.26 7.13 -21.92
N ASP A 261 3.96 7.72 -20.76
CA ASP A 261 3.62 9.13 -20.62
C ASP A 261 4.86 10.05 -20.47
N GLY A 262 6.07 9.48 -20.28
CA GLY A 262 7.40 10.12 -20.42
C GLY A 262 8.18 10.41 -19.13
#